data_AF-A0A2W4JE20-F1
#
_entry.id   AF-A0A2W4JE20-F1
#
_cell.length_a   1.000
_cell.length_b   1.000
_cell.length_c   1.000
_cell.angle_alpha   90.00
_cell.angle_beta   90.00
_cell.angle_gamma   90.00
#
_symmetry.space_group_name_H-M   'P 1'
#
loop_
_entity.id
_entity.type
_entity.pdbx_description
1 polymer ?
#
loop_
_entity_poly.entity_id
_entity_poly.type
_entity_poly.pdbx_seq_one_letter_code
_entity_poly.pdbx_strand_id
1 'polypeptide(L)'
;MQDKPDERLLPLIEAFLVARSTRKPSPHTLAAYRRDLLAIARLLADDTGTPLPSLPISAATPRALRAAFAAVAARRAAASIARAWSTWNSFFAFLVAEGVVAGNPMPAVDNPHPPTPTPKPLRGEHTPEELLEAVAHEDRRQRYPWPERDVAVL
;
A
#
# COMPACT_ATOMS: atom_id res chain seq x y z
N MET A 1 -10.65 -24.22 24.83
CA MET A 1 -9.92 -23.13 24.18
C MET A 1 -8.91 -23.79 23.27
N GLN A 2 -9.19 -23.92 21.97
CA GLN A 2 -8.31 -24.65 21.06
C GLN A 2 -6.99 -23.89 20.95
N ASP A 3 -5.92 -24.54 21.39
CA ASP A 3 -4.54 -24.09 21.28
C ASP A 3 -4.11 -24.25 19.82
N LYS A 4 -4.57 -23.32 18.97
CA LYS A 4 -4.23 -23.31 17.55
C LYS A 4 -2.76 -22.90 17.47
N PRO A 5 -1.88 -23.68 16.80
CA PRO A 5 -0.47 -23.34 16.73
C PRO A 5 -0.29 -21.96 16.12
N ASP A 6 0.52 -21.13 16.77
CA ASP A 6 0.80 -19.76 16.36
C ASP A 6 1.35 -19.71 14.93
N GLU A 7 0.52 -19.26 14.00
CA GLU A 7 0.78 -19.32 12.58
C GLU A 7 1.95 -18.40 12.18
N ARG A 8 2.69 -18.80 11.15
CA ARG A 8 3.84 -18.00 10.67
C ARG A 8 3.35 -16.86 9.80
N LEU A 9 3.95 -15.68 10.00
CA LEU A 9 3.54 -14.46 9.32
C LEU A 9 3.69 -14.55 7.79
N LEU A 10 4.77 -15.20 7.31
CA LEU A 10 5.08 -15.24 5.88
C LEU A 10 4.05 -16.05 5.06
N PRO A 11 3.65 -17.28 5.44
CA PRO A 11 2.54 -17.98 4.80
C PRO A 11 1.22 -17.21 4.82
N LEU A 12 0.90 -16.52 5.92
CA LEU A 12 -0.30 -15.69 6.02
C LEU A 12 -0.29 -14.52 5.02
N ILE A 13 0.86 -13.88 4.82
CA ILE A 13 1.05 -12.84 3.80
C ILE A 13 0.77 -13.42 2.40
N GLU A 14 1.28 -14.61 2.09
CA GLU A 14 1.02 -15.25 0.80
C GLU A 14 -0.46 -15.58 0.61
N ALA A 15 -1.12 -16.14 1.63
CA ALA A 15 -2.55 -16.43 1.61
C ALA A 15 -3.38 -15.16 1.34
N PHE A 16 -3.04 -14.05 2.00
CA PHE A 16 -3.67 -12.76 1.77
C PHE A 16 -3.48 -12.27 0.33
N LEU A 17 -2.27 -12.38 -0.23
CA LEU A 17 -1.99 -11.95 -1.61
C LEU A 17 -2.76 -12.81 -2.63
N VAL A 18 -2.88 -14.11 -2.39
CA VAL A 18 -3.71 -15.03 -3.19
C VAL A 18 -5.18 -14.61 -3.10
N ALA A 19 -5.71 -14.38 -1.90
CA ALA A 19 -7.08 -13.95 -1.71
C ALA A 19 -7.37 -12.61 -2.43
N ARG A 20 -6.43 -11.66 -2.42
CA ARG A 20 -6.56 -10.38 -3.14
C ARG A 20 -6.49 -10.54 -4.66
N SER A 21 -5.77 -11.53 -5.18
CA SER A 21 -5.66 -11.78 -6.62
C SER A 21 -7.00 -12.13 -7.28
N THR A 22 -7.94 -12.72 -6.53
CA THR A 22 -9.29 -13.06 -7.01
C THR A 22 -10.09 -11.86 -7.51
N ARG A 23 -9.78 -10.66 -7.02
CA ARG A 23 -10.40 -9.40 -7.44
C ARG A 23 -9.77 -8.78 -8.68
N LYS A 24 -8.85 -9.50 -9.34
CA LYS A 24 -8.06 -9.06 -10.51
C LYS A 24 -7.41 -7.66 -10.33
N PRO A 25 -6.76 -7.37 -9.19
CA PRO A 25 -5.99 -6.14 -9.05
C PRO A 25 -4.84 -6.11 -10.05
N SER A 26 -4.36 -4.91 -10.41
CA SER A 26 -3.19 -4.80 -11.29
C SER A 26 -1.97 -5.49 -10.66
N PRO A 27 -1.04 -6.06 -11.45
CA PRO A 27 0.19 -6.67 -10.93
C PRO A 27 0.99 -5.74 -10.02
N HIS A 28 0.98 -4.44 -10.36
CA HIS A 28 1.61 -3.38 -9.57
C HIS A 28 1.01 -3.23 -8.18
N THR A 29 -0.30 -3.46 -8.03
CA THR A 29 -1.00 -3.38 -6.73
C THR A 29 -0.61 -4.54 -5.82
N LEU A 30 -0.55 -5.77 -6.33
CA LEU A 30 -0.09 -6.91 -5.54
C LEU A 30 1.39 -6.78 -5.14
N ALA A 31 2.22 -6.30 -6.06
CA ALA A 31 3.63 -6.02 -5.78
C ALA A 31 3.78 -4.91 -4.71
N ALA A 32 2.91 -3.91 -4.73
CA ALA A 32 2.83 -2.87 -3.71
C ALA A 32 2.47 -3.44 -2.33
N TYR A 33 1.44 -4.29 -2.24
CA TYR A 33 1.06 -4.94 -0.98
C TYR A 33 2.19 -5.82 -0.42
N ARG A 34 2.79 -6.65 -1.27
CA ARG A 34 3.91 -7.51 -0.87
C ARG A 34 5.07 -6.70 -0.30
N ARG A 35 5.47 -5.61 -0.98
CA ARG A 35 6.55 -4.74 -0.52
C ARG A 35 6.25 -4.09 0.84
N ASP A 36 5.02 -3.67 1.07
CA ASP A 36 4.63 -3.00 2.32
C ASP A 36 4.56 -4.00 3.49
N LEU A 37 3.99 -5.19 3.26
CA LEU A 37 3.94 -6.25 4.27
C LEU A 37 5.35 -6.71 4.65
N LEU A 38 6.19 -7.03 3.67
CA LEU A 38 7.55 -7.49 3.93
C LEU A 38 8.45 -6.41 4.53
N ALA A 39 8.21 -5.12 4.27
CA ALA A 39 9.02 -4.05 4.86
C ALA A 39 8.86 -3.98 6.39
N ILE A 40 7.61 -4.03 6.88
CA ILE A 40 7.33 -4.01 8.31
C ILE A 40 7.64 -5.36 8.95
N ALA A 41 7.33 -6.48 8.28
CA ALA A 41 7.61 -7.82 8.80
C ALA A 41 9.10 -8.05 9.06
N ARG A 42 10.00 -7.49 8.23
CA ARG A 42 11.44 -7.53 8.48
C ARG A 42 11.84 -6.78 9.74
N LEU A 43 11.24 -5.61 10.01
CA LEU A 43 11.52 -4.87 11.24
C LEU A 43 11.01 -5.61 12.48
N LEU A 44 9.87 -6.29 12.37
CA LEU A 44 9.39 -7.16 13.46
C LEU A 44 10.37 -8.33 13.69
N ALA A 45 10.88 -8.94 12.63
CA ALA A 45 11.89 -10.00 12.72
C ALA A 45 13.20 -9.52 13.37
N ASP A 46 13.66 -8.32 12.99
CA ASP A 46 14.86 -7.71 13.57
C ASP A 46 14.66 -7.38 15.06
N ASP A 47 13.49 -6.82 15.44
CA ASP A 47 13.15 -6.47 16.83
C ASP A 47 13.03 -7.70 17.74
N THR A 48 12.49 -8.81 17.23
CA THR A 48 12.35 -10.05 18.01
C THR A 48 13.57 -10.98 17.93
N GLY A 49 14.57 -10.65 17.10
CA GLY A 49 15.68 -11.54 16.78
C GLY A 49 15.26 -12.86 16.12
N THR A 50 14.03 -12.94 15.60
CA THR A 50 13.47 -14.14 14.99
C THR A 50 13.51 -14.02 13.47
N PRO A 51 14.13 -14.95 12.73
CA PRO A 51 14.15 -14.90 11.27
C PRO A 51 12.74 -14.81 10.68
N LEU A 52 12.57 -13.99 9.63
CA LEU A 52 11.28 -13.76 8.98
C LEU A 52 10.49 -15.04 8.62
N PRO A 53 11.11 -16.14 8.10
CA PRO A 53 10.38 -17.38 7.82
C PRO A 53 9.78 -18.04 9.06
N SER A 54 10.35 -17.78 10.24
CA SER A 54 9.95 -18.35 11.54
C SER A 54 9.17 -17.37 12.41
N LEU A 55 9.00 -16.12 11.97
CA LEU A 55 8.33 -15.07 12.72
C LEU A 55 6.84 -15.43 12.91
N PRO A 56 6.36 -15.60 14.16
CA PRO A 56 4.95 -15.86 14.42
C PRO A 56 4.09 -14.62 14.21
N ILE A 57 2.80 -14.81 13.92
CA ILE A 57 1.84 -13.70 13.84
C ILE A 57 1.67 -13.00 15.19
N SER A 58 1.84 -13.71 16.31
CA SER A 58 1.81 -13.12 17.66
C SER A 58 2.89 -12.06 17.91
N ALA A 59 4.00 -12.08 17.15
CA ALA A 59 5.04 -11.06 17.24
C ALA A 59 4.55 -9.68 16.75
N ALA A 60 3.52 -9.63 15.90
CA ALA A 60 2.92 -8.40 15.38
C ALA A 60 1.96 -7.76 16.39
N THR A 61 2.43 -7.54 17.63
CA THR A 61 1.66 -6.87 18.68
C THR A 61 1.42 -5.38 18.34
N PRO A 62 0.39 -4.73 18.90
CA PRO A 62 0.18 -3.29 18.72
C PRO A 62 1.41 -2.43 19.05
N ARG A 63 2.19 -2.83 20.06
CA ARG A 63 3.43 -2.14 20.44
C ARG A 63 4.52 -2.31 19.39
N ALA A 64 4.75 -3.54 18.93
CA ALA A 64 5.77 -3.84 17.92
C ALA A 64 5.43 -3.20 16.57
N LEU A 65 4.15 -3.22 16.17
CA LEU A 65 3.68 -2.54 14.96
C LEU A 65 3.89 -1.03 15.03
N ARG A 66 3.55 -0.36 16.15
CA ARG A 66 3.83 1.07 16.32
C ARG A 66 5.32 1.38 16.17
N ALA A 67 6.19 0.60 16.82
CA ALA A 67 7.64 0.79 16.72
C ALA A 67 8.16 0.59 15.28
N ALA A 68 7.72 -0.47 14.61
CA ALA A 68 8.10 -0.76 13.23
C ALA A 68 7.62 0.33 12.26
N PHE A 69 6.37 0.81 12.39
CA PHE A 69 5.86 1.90 11.56
C PHE A 69 6.61 3.21 11.79
N ALA A 70 6.93 3.56 13.04
CA ALA A 70 7.76 4.71 13.36
C ALA A 70 9.15 4.63 12.71
N ALA A 71 9.79 3.45 12.75
CA ALA A 71 11.10 3.22 12.15
C ALA A 71 11.11 3.29 10.61
N VAL A 72 9.98 2.98 9.95
CA VAL A 72 9.84 3.18 8.49
C VAL A 72 9.49 4.62 8.15
N ALA A 73 8.69 5.30 8.98
CA ALA A 73 8.26 6.68 8.75
C ALA A 73 9.44 7.65 8.63
N ALA A 74 10.54 7.42 9.37
CA ALA A 74 11.75 8.25 9.31
C ALA A 74 12.41 8.33 7.92
N ARG A 75 12.12 7.36 7.02
CA ARG A 75 12.81 7.21 5.73
C ARG A 75 11.88 7.13 4.52
N ARG A 76 10.59 7.40 4.69
CA ARG A 76 9.59 7.32 3.61
C ARG A 76 8.64 8.51 3.64
N ALA A 77 8.14 8.89 2.48
CA ALA A 77 7.09 9.89 2.38
C ALA A 77 5.80 9.47 3.10
N ALA A 78 5.06 10.42 3.67
CA ALA A 78 3.82 10.18 4.41
C ALA A 78 2.80 9.35 3.60
N ALA A 79 2.64 9.62 2.31
CA ALA A 79 1.77 8.84 1.42
C ALA A 79 2.16 7.35 1.32
N SER A 80 3.46 7.04 1.38
CA SER A 80 3.94 5.65 1.39
C SER A 80 3.64 4.94 2.70
N ILE A 81 3.70 5.66 3.82
CA ILE A 81 3.33 5.12 5.14
C ILE A 81 1.82 4.89 5.22
N ALA A 82 1.00 5.84 4.77
CA ALA A 82 -0.45 5.68 4.72
C ALA A 82 -0.87 4.46 3.87
N ARG A 83 -0.21 4.24 2.72
CA ARG A 83 -0.42 3.05 1.88
C ARG A 83 -0.01 1.75 2.60
N ALA A 84 1.12 1.74 3.27
CA ALA A 84 1.57 0.59 4.05
C ALA A 84 0.61 0.30 5.22
N TRP A 85 0.13 1.33 5.91
CA TRP A 85 -0.86 1.23 6.99
C TRP A 85 -2.15 0.61 6.46
N SER A 86 -2.68 1.10 5.33
CA SER A 86 -3.90 0.56 4.70
C SER A 86 -3.73 -0.91 4.28
N THR A 87 -2.54 -1.27 3.78
CA THR A 87 -2.21 -2.65 3.42
C THR A 87 -2.23 -3.56 4.64
N TRP A 88 -1.58 -3.14 5.73
CA TRP A 88 -1.55 -3.89 6.99
C TRP A 88 -2.92 -3.97 7.65
N ASN A 89 -3.72 -2.90 7.60
CA ASN A 89 -5.09 -2.88 8.09
C ASN A 89 -5.97 -3.86 7.31
N SER A 90 -5.81 -3.90 5.99
CA SER A 90 -6.51 -4.85 5.11
C SER A 90 -6.07 -6.30 5.32
N PHE A 91 -4.79 -6.51 5.65
CA PHE A 91 -4.23 -7.83 5.98
C PHE A 91 -4.80 -8.36 7.29
N PHE A 92 -4.77 -7.57 8.36
CA PHE A 92 -5.35 -7.98 9.64
C PHE A 92 -6.87 -8.13 9.59
N ALA A 93 -7.58 -7.31 8.82
CA ALA A 93 -9.01 -7.52 8.58
C ALA A 93 -9.29 -8.87 7.90
N PHE A 94 -8.45 -9.29 6.96
CA PHE A 94 -8.51 -10.62 6.37
C PHE A 94 -8.24 -11.72 7.41
N LEU A 95 -7.20 -11.59 8.24
CA LEU A 95 -6.89 -12.58 9.28
C LEU A 95 -7.99 -12.72 10.34
N VAL A 96 -8.67 -11.62 10.68
CA VAL A 96 -9.84 -11.66 11.57
C VAL A 96 -10.99 -12.43 10.90
N ALA A 97 -11.26 -12.18 9.62
CA ALA A 97 -12.31 -12.89 8.89
C ALA A 97 -12.03 -14.40 8.76
N GLU A 98 -10.76 -14.80 8.63
CA GLU A 98 -10.32 -16.21 8.61
C GLU A 98 -10.21 -16.84 10.02
N GLY A 99 -10.44 -16.07 11.09
CA GLY A 99 -10.34 -16.55 12.47
C GLY A 99 -8.92 -16.91 12.92
N VAL A 100 -7.90 -16.34 12.28
CA VAL A 100 -6.48 -16.52 12.63
C VAL A 100 -6.09 -15.65 13.82
N VAL A 101 -6.64 -14.43 13.90
CA VAL A 101 -6.45 -13.51 15.03
C VAL A 101 -7.79 -13.03 15.58
N ALA A 102 -7.85 -12.76 16.88
CA ALA A 102 -9.07 -12.33 17.55
C ALA A 102 -9.49 -10.89 17.20
N GLY A 103 -8.55 -10.05 16.75
CA GLY A 103 -8.83 -8.65 16.45
C GLY A 103 -7.74 -7.99 15.62
N ASN A 104 -8.08 -6.85 15.04
CA ASN A 104 -7.17 -6.06 14.23
C ASN A 104 -6.39 -5.07 15.11
N PRO A 105 -5.05 -5.14 15.19
CA PRO A 105 -4.24 -4.25 16.01
C PRO A 105 -3.96 -2.89 15.36
N MET A 106 -4.23 -2.73 14.06
CA MET A 106 -3.88 -1.52 13.29
C MET A 106 -4.55 -0.22 13.73
N PRO A 107 -5.77 -0.20 14.31
CA PRO A 107 -6.35 1.02 14.88
C PRO A 107 -5.50 1.64 16.00
N ALA A 108 -4.61 0.87 16.63
CA ALA A 108 -3.67 1.37 17.63
C ALA A 108 -2.36 1.92 17.02
N VAL A 109 -2.19 1.86 15.70
CA VAL A 109 -1.02 2.37 14.97
C VAL A 109 -1.40 3.68 14.29
N ASP A 110 -0.63 4.74 14.52
CA ASP A 110 -0.89 6.05 13.93
C ASP A 110 -0.84 5.98 12.40
N ASN A 111 -1.92 6.43 11.76
CA ASN A 111 -2.00 6.57 10.32
C ASN A 111 -1.69 8.03 9.96
N PRO A 112 -0.58 8.33 9.25
CA PRO A 112 -0.37 9.67 8.76
C PRO A 112 -1.47 10.00 7.75
N HIS A 113 -2.15 11.12 7.98
CA HIS A 113 -3.09 11.70 7.02
C HIS A 113 -2.35 12.77 6.22
N PRO A 114 -1.65 12.42 5.12
CA PRO A 114 -1.07 13.44 4.26
C PRO A 114 -2.19 14.32 3.72
N PRO A 115 -1.98 15.65 3.63
CA PRO A 115 -2.95 16.51 2.98
C PRO A 115 -3.16 16.04 1.55
N THR A 116 -4.42 16.08 1.10
CA THR A 116 -4.77 15.76 -0.28
C THR A 116 -3.95 16.66 -1.21
N PRO A 117 -3.09 16.09 -2.09
CA PRO A 117 -2.31 16.91 -2.99
C PRO A 117 -3.26 17.63 -3.94
N THR A 118 -3.22 18.96 -3.93
CA THR A 118 -3.92 19.77 -4.93
C THR A 118 -3.17 19.66 -6.25
N PRO A 119 -3.89 19.60 -7.40
CA PRO A 119 -3.25 19.72 -8.70
C PRO A 119 -2.34 20.95 -8.72
N LYS A 120 -1.14 20.80 -9.28
CA LYS A 120 -0.27 21.97 -9.44
C LYS A 120 -0.92 22.90 -10.46
N PRO A 121 -0.96 24.22 -10.22
CA PRO A 121 -1.38 25.16 -11.25
C PRO A 121 -0.46 25.02 -12.45
N LEU A 122 -1.00 25.23 -13.65
CA LEU A 122 -0.19 25.41 -14.85
C LEU A 122 0.77 26.57 -14.60
N ARG A 123 2.04 26.39 -14.97
CA ARG A 123 3.11 27.36 -14.71
C ARG A 123 3.61 27.94 -16.02
N GLY A 124 3.41 29.24 -16.20
CA GLY A 124 3.77 29.98 -17.42
C GLY A 124 2.53 30.65 -17.99
N GLU A 125 2.67 31.89 -18.47
CA GLU A 125 1.53 32.65 -18.99
C GLU A 125 0.90 31.99 -20.21
N HIS A 126 1.70 31.34 -21.06
CA HIS A 126 1.27 30.70 -22.30
C HIS A 126 1.02 29.20 -22.17
N THR A 127 1.22 28.61 -20.98
CA THR A 127 1.09 27.17 -20.77
C THR A 127 -0.31 26.64 -21.05
N PRO A 128 -1.41 27.33 -20.69
CA PRO A 128 -2.74 26.90 -21.10
C PRO A 128 -2.90 26.82 -22.63
N GLU A 129 -2.46 27.84 -23.36
CA GLU A 129 -2.56 27.93 -24.81
C GLU A 129 -1.69 26.89 -25.50
N GLU A 130 -0.44 26.70 -25.04
CA GLU A 130 0.48 25.68 -25.53
C GLU A 130 -0.07 24.26 -25.34
N LEU A 131 -0.73 23.99 -24.20
CA LEU A 131 -1.37 22.70 -23.94
C LEU A 131 -2.61 22.49 -24.83
N LEU A 132 -3.44 23.53 -25.01
CA LEU A 132 -4.59 23.48 -25.92
C LEU A 132 -4.15 23.24 -27.36
N GLU A 133 -3.11 23.92 -27.82
CA GLU A 133 -2.53 23.71 -29.14
C GLU A 133 -1.95 22.30 -29.27
N ALA A 134 -1.22 21.82 -28.26
CA ALA A 134 -0.63 20.48 -28.28
C ALA A 134 -1.68 19.36 -28.37
N VAL A 135 -2.84 19.50 -27.71
CA VAL A 135 -3.90 18.48 -27.79
C VAL A 135 -4.77 18.57 -29.05
N ALA A 136 -4.78 19.72 -29.72
CA ALA A 136 -5.53 19.92 -30.96
C ALA A 136 -4.90 19.21 -32.17
N HIS A 137 -3.67 18.70 -32.03
CA HIS A 137 -2.93 18.03 -33.11
C HIS A 137 -2.80 16.53 -32.86
N GLU A 138 -2.79 15.74 -33.94
CA GLU A 138 -2.51 14.30 -33.85
C GLU A 138 -1.10 14.03 -33.35
N ASP A 139 -0.97 13.51 -32.13
CA ASP A 139 0.31 12.99 -31.62
C ASP A 139 0.47 11.53 -32.04
N ARG A 140 1.29 11.29 -33.07
CA ARG A 140 1.62 9.96 -33.61
C ARG A 140 2.33 9.03 -32.61
N ARG A 141 2.75 9.53 -31.44
CA ARG A 141 3.27 8.71 -30.34
C ARG A 141 2.15 8.07 -29.52
N GLN A 142 0.92 8.58 -29.61
CA GLN A 142 -0.22 7.99 -28.93
C GLN A 142 -0.63 6.68 -29.59
N ARG A 143 -1.04 5.71 -28.76
CA ARG A 143 -1.54 4.42 -29.24
C ARG A 143 -2.83 4.57 -30.06
N TYR A 144 -3.63 5.58 -29.75
CA TYR A 144 -4.89 5.93 -30.42
C TYR A 144 -5.00 7.46 -30.44
N PRO A 145 -4.39 8.16 -31.42
CA PRO A 145 -4.49 9.61 -31.51
C PRO A 145 -5.95 9.99 -31.75
N TRP A 146 -6.53 10.77 -30.84
CA TRP A 146 -7.92 11.22 -30.96
C TRP A 146 -8.07 12.68 -30.49
N PRO A 147 -7.53 13.63 -31.26
CA PRO A 147 -7.45 15.05 -30.86
C PRO A 147 -8.81 15.66 -30.56
N GLU A 148 -9.86 15.28 -31.30
CA GLU A 148 -11.22 15.78 -31.12
C GLU A 148 -11.79 15.38 -29.76
N ARG A 149 -11.47 14.17 -29.28
CA ARG A 149 -11.81 13.75 -27.93
C ARG A 149 -11.01 14.55 -26.92
N ASP A 150 -9.70 14.63 -27.10
CA ASP A 150 -8.79 15.23 -26.11
C ASP A 150 -9.08 16.73 -25.90
N VAL A 151 -9.45 17.46 -26.96
CA VAL A 151 -9.94 18.85 -26.88
C VAL A 151 -11.27 18.95 -26.13
N ALA A 152 -12.17 17.95 -26.25
CA ALA A 152 -13.49 17.99 -25.63
C ALA A 152 -13.52 17.69 -24.12
N VAL A 153 -12.44 17.16 -23.54
CA VAL A 153 -12.34 16.83 -22.09
C VAL A 153 -11.52 17.85 -21.29
N LEU A 154 -10.98 18.89 -21.94
CA LEU A 154 -10.31 20.01 -21.30
C LEU A 154 -11.31 21.08 -20.83
#